data_AF-A0A0B4BS00-F1
#
_entry.id   AF-A0A0B4BS00-F1
#
_cell.length_a   1.000
_cell.length_b   1.000
_cell.length_c   1.000
_cell.angle_alpha   90.00
_cell.angle_beta   90.00
_cell.angle_gamma   90.00
#
_symmetry.space_group_name_H-M   'P 1'
#
loop_
_entity.id
_entity.type
_entity.pdbx_description
1 polymer ?
#
loop_
_entity_poly.entity_id
_entity_poly.type
_entity_poly.pdbx_seq_one_letter_code
_entity_poly.pdbx_strand_id
1 'polypeptide(L)'
;MPLDAEPATEKQIAYARSLAARTGRAVPTALFADKAGLSAWIDQAKPKAPEGRFAAYPSAKQVQFAERIARLKRRQIPAECFKDKVMMSRWIDGNKPR
;
A
#
# COMPACT_ATOMS: atom_id res chain seq x y z
N MET A 1 -13.88 -26.83 -18.32
CA MET A 1 -12.41 -26.82 -18.31
C MET A 1 -11.98 -26.32 -16.95
N PRO A 2 -11.16 -27.05 -16.16
CA PRO A 2 -10.67 -26.53 -14.90
C PRO A 2 -9.58 -25.49 -15.18
N LEU A 3 -9.79 -24.27 -14.70
CA LEU A 3 -8.83 -23.17 -14.78
C LEU A 3 -7.59 -23.57 -13.98
N ASP A 4 -6.44 -23.63 -14.63
CA ASP A 4 -5.15 -23.99 -14.05
C ASP A 4 -4.90 -23.25 -12.73
N ALA A 5 -4.95 -23.98 -11.61
CA ALA A 5 -4.53 -23.48 -10.31
C ALA A 5 -3.00 -23.36 -10.33
N GLU A 6 -2.51 -22.25 -10.85
CA GLU A 6 -1.08 -21.92 -10.80
C GLU A 6 -0.65 -21.85 -9.33
N PRO A 7 0.52 -22.40 -8.97
CA PRO A 7 1.03 -22.30 -7.61
C PRO A 7 1.30 -20.83 -7.27
N ALA A 8 1.09 -20.48 -6.00
CA ALA A 8 1.37 -19.13 -5.55
C ALA A 8 2.86 -18.80 -5.70
N THR A 9 3.17 -17.63 -6.26
CA THR A 9 4.56 -17.21 -6.44
C THR A 9 5.21 -16.95 -5.08
N GLU A 10 6.53 -17.20 -4.95
CA GLU A 10 7.29 -16.91 -3.72
C GLU A 10 7.04 -15.50 -3.16
N LYS A 11 6.90 -14.50 -4.05
CA LYS A 11 6.55 -13.12 -3.67
C LYS A 11 5.21 -13.04 -2.93
N GLN A 12 4.20 -13.77 -3.39
CA GLN A 12 2.88 -13.80 -2.75
C GLN A 12 2.94 -14.55 -1.41
N ILE A 13 3.68 -15.66 -1.32
CA ILE A 13 3.88 -16.41 -0.07
C ILE A 13 4.59 -15.54 0.98
N ALA A 14 5.68 -14.87 0.59
CA ALA A 14 6.42 -13.96 1.46
C ALA A 14 5.56 -12.78 1.92
N TYR A 15 4.74 -12.23 1.01
CA TYR A 15 3.80 -11.15 1.34
C TYR A 15 2.70 -11.63 2.29
N ALA A 16 2.09 -12.79 2.03
CA ALA A 16 1.06 -13.38 2.87
C ALA A 16 1.57 -13.71 4.28
N ARG A 17 2.80 -14.25 4.41
CA ARG A 17 3.46 -14.47 5.71
C ARG A 17 3.71 -13.17 6.46
N SER A 18 4.20 -12.14 5.76
CA SER A 18 4.43 -10.82 6.36
C SER A 18 3.11 -10.18 6.81
N LEU A 19 2.05 -10.37 6.03
CA LEU A 19 0.71 -9.87 6.34
C LEU A 19 0.10 -10.63 7.52
N ALA A 20 0.25 -11.95 7.57
CA ALA A 20 -0.13 -12.81 8.69
C ALA A 20 0.54 -12.35 10.00
N ALA A 21 1.85 -12.12 9.97
CA ALA A 21 2.60 -11.64 11.13
C ALA A 21 2.14 -10.24 11.59
N ARG A 22 1.76 -9.35 10.66
CA ARG A 22 1.29 -7.99 10.99
C ARG A 22 -0.15 -7.93 11.47
N THR A 23 -1.00 -8.85 11.04
CA THR A 23 -2.44 -8.85 11.34
C THR A 23 -2.84 -9.88 12.38
N GLY A 24 -1.91 -10.77 12.78
CA GLY A 24 -2.18 -11.88 13.68
C GLY A 24 -3.04 -12.99 13.06
N ARG A 25 -3.32 -12.93 11.75
CA ARG A 25 -4.11 -13.95 11.04
C ARG A 25 -3.20 -15.05 10.50
N ALA A 26 -3.48 -16.31 10.83
CA ALA A 26 -2.77 -17.45 10.25
C ALA A 26 -3.09 -17.58 8.75
N VAL A 27 -2.08 -17.72 7.90
CA VAL A 27 -2.28 -18.04 6.48
C VAL A 27 -2.43 -19.56 6.33
N PRO A 28 -3.52 -20.07 5.73
CA PRO A 28 -3.65 -21.49 5.45
C PRO A 28 -2.60 -21.93 4.42
N THR A 29 -1.77 -22.90 4.76
CA THR A 29 -0.75 -23.48 3.86
C THR A 29 -1.37 -24.12 2.61
N ALA A 30 -2.63 -24.56 2.69
CA ALA A 30 -3.40 -25.07 1.54
C ALA A 30 -3.53 -24.02 0.41
N LEU A 31 -3.52 -22.72 0.74
CA LEU A 31 -3.57 -21.65 -0.25
C LEU A 31 -2.23 -21.44 -0.97
N PHE A 32 -1.11 -21.98 -0.48
CA PHE A 32 0.16 -21.87 -1.22
C PHE A 32 0.16 -22.65 -2.53
N ALA A 33 -0.69 -23.69 -2.64
CA ALA A 33 -0.90 -24.44 -3.87
C ALA A 33 -1.87 -23.73 -4.85
N ASP A 34 -2.57 -22.68 -4.41
CA ASP A 34 -3.55 -21.96 -5.20
C ASP A 34 -3.27 -20.44 -5.18
N LYS A 35 -2.68 -19.93 -6.25
CA LYS A 35 -2.43 -18.50 -6.45
C LYS A 35 -3.69 -17.65 -6.32
N ALA A 36 -4.83 -18.11 -6.83
CA ALA A 36 -6.09 -17.36 -6.78
C ALA A 36 -6.62 -17.31 -5.35
N GLY A 37 -6.64 -18.46 -4.67
CA GLY A 37 -7.00 -18.58 -3.26
C GLY A 37 -6.10 -17.75 -2.35
N LEU A 38 -4.78 -17.78 -2.55
CA LEU A 38 -3.85 -16.96 -1.77
C LEU A 38 -4.06 -15.47 -2.02
N SER A 39 -4.27 -15.06 -3.27
CA SER A 39 -4.55 -13.65 -3.58
C SER A 39 -5.84 -13.18 -2.91
N ALA A 40 -6.91 -13.96 -3.00
CA ALA A 40 -8.18 -13.64 -2.34
C ALA A 40 -8.05 -13.57 -0.81
N TRP A 41 -7.26 -14.46 -0.21
CA TRP A 41 -6.96 -14.37 1.24
C TRP A 41 -6.13 -13.13 1.56
N ILE A 42 -5.11 -12.82 0.76
CA ILE A 42 -4.30 -11.61 0.92
C ILE A 42 -5.20 -10.37 0.87
N ASP A 43 -6.13 -10.26 -0.07
CA ASP A 43 -7.01 -9.11 -0.18
C ASP A 43 -8.01 -9.00 0.98
N GLN A 44 -8.45 -10.13 1.55
CA GLN A 44 -9.28 -10.16 2.77
C GLN A 44 -8.49 -9.90 4.05
N ALA A 45 -7.22 -10.33 4.10
CA ALA A 45 -6.31 -10.17 5.23
C ALA A 45 -5.60 -8.82 5.21
N LYS A 46 -5.52 -8.15 4.05
CA LYS A 46 -5.01 -6.79 3.96
C LYS A 46 -5.87 -5.95 4.90
N PRO A 47 -5.27 -5.23 5.86
CA PRO A 47 -6.02 -4.23 6.60
C PRO A 47 -6.62 -3.31 5.55
N LYS A 48 -7.95 -3.27 5.47
CA LYS A 48 -8.65 -2.37 4.55
C LYS A 48 -7.96 -1.02 4.68
N ALA A 49 -7.43 -0.51 3.57
CA ALA A 49 -6.99 0.88 3.52
C ALA A 49 -8.13 1.69 4.16
N PRO A 50 -7.84 2.64 5.06
CA PRO A 50 -8.88 3.27 5.87
C PRO A 50 -9.99 3.79 4.95
N GLU A 51 -11.08 3.03 4.85
CA GLU A 51 -12.24 3.37 4.04
C GLU A 51 -13.04 4.33 4.90
N GLY A 52 -12.83 5.63 4.66
CA GLY A 52 -13.43 6.70 5.44
C GLY A 52 -12.90 8.06 4.98
N ARG A 53 -13.34 9.13 5.65
CA ARG A 53 -12.97 10.53 5.37
C ARG A 53 -11.47 10.79 5.24
N PHE A 54 -10.63 9.91 5.79
CA PHE A 54 -9.16 9.97 5.74
C PHE A 54 -8.52 9.15 4.61
N ALA A 55 -9.30 8.41 3.79
CA ALA A 55 -8.81 7.71 2.59
C ALA A 55 -8.24 8.68 1.55
N ALA A 56 -8.82 9.88 1.51
CA ALA A 56 -8.36 11.00 0.71
C ALA A 56 -7.09 11.61 1.29
N TYR A 57 -6.81 11.49 2.58
CA TYR A 57 -5.65 12.14 3.19
C TYR A 57 -4.35 11.41 2.78
N PRO A 58 -3.26 12.17 2.55
CA PRO A 58 -1.96 11.58 2.29
C PRO A 58 -1.48 10.74 3.47
N SER A 59 -0.75 9.67 3.16
CA SER A 59 -0.07 8.87 4.18
C SER A 59 1.00 9.70 4.88
N ALA A 60 1.27 9.44 6.16
CA ALA A 60 2.37 10.05 6.91
C ALA A 60 3.71 9.98 6.15
N LYS A 61 3.97 8.89 5.43
CA LYS A 61 5.17 8.77 4.57
C LYS A 61 5.19 9.79 3.43
N GLN A 62 4.03 10.05 2.80
CA GLN A 62 3.93 11.06 1.74
C GLN A 62 4.15 12.46 2.31
N VAL A 63 3.55 12.76 3.47
CA VAL A 63 3.73 14.04 4.16
C VAL A 63 5.21 14.26 4.49
N GLN A 64 5.88 13.30 5.12
CA GLN A 64 7.31 13.42 5.44
C GLN A 64 8.19 13.60 4.20
N PHE A 65 7.86 12.92 3.09
CA PHE A 65 8.60 13.08 1.85
C PHE A 65 8.39 14.48 1.25
N ALA A 66 7.15 14.97 1.25
CA ALA A 66 6.84 16.33 0.83
C ALA A 66 7.53 17.37 1.72
N GLU A 67 7.54 17.19 3.04
CA GLU A 67 8.21 18.10 3.98
C GLU A 67 9.71 18.17 3.74
N ARG A 68 10.32 17.02 3.44
CA ARG A 68 11.74 16.95 3.11
C ARG A 68 12.05 17.71 1.82
N ILE A 69 11.22 17.58 0.79
CA ILE A 69 11.34 18.33 -0.47
C ILE A 69 11.12 19.83 -0.21
N ALA A 70 10.08 20.19 0.53
CA ALA A 70 9.73 21.55 0.93
C ALA A 70 10.91 22.23 1.64
N ARG A 71 11.51 21.56 2.61
CA ARG A 71 12.70 22.04 3.32
C ARG A 71 13.90 22.21 2.37
N LEU A 72 14.14 21.23 1.49
CA LEU A 72 15.28 21.25 0.57
C LEU A 72 15.16 22.34 -0.50
N LYS A 73 13.95 22.56 -1.04
CA LYS A 73 13.64 23.61 -2.02
C LYS A 73 13.19 24.94 -1.40
N ARG A 74 13.20 25.04 -0.05
CA ARG A 74 12.66 26.18 0.72
C ARG A 74 11.26 26.62 0.25
N ARG A 75 10.40 25.66 -0.06
CA ARG A 75 8.99 25.86 -0.46
C ARG A 75 8.06 25.33 0.60
N GLN A 76 6.86 25.89 0.68
CA GLN A 76 5.81 25.37 1.56
C GLN A 76 4.90 24.40 0.80
N ILE A 77 4.39 23.40 1.50
CA ILE A 77 3.40 22.47 0.95
C ILE A 77 2.02 23.13 1.05
N PRO A 78 1.25 23.20 -0.05
CA PRO A 78 -0.11 23.72 0.00
C PRO A 78 -1.00 22.93 0.97
N ALA A 79 -1.85 23.61 1.74
CA ALA A 79 -2.77 22.99 2.70
C ALA A 79 -3.71 21.96 2.04
N GLU A 80 -4.04 22.15 0.76
CA GLU A 80 -4.88 21.23 -0.02
C GLU A 80 -4.22 19.86 -0.24
N CYS A 81 -2.89 19.82 -0.32
CA CYS A 81 -2.16 18.56 -0.43
C CYS A 81 -2.33 17.70 0.83
N PHE A 82 -2.53 18.29 2.00
CA PHE A 82 -2.78 17.54 3.25
C PHE A 82 -4.18 16.94 3.33
N LYS A 83 -5.11 17.35 2.45
CA LYS A 83 -6.47 16.82 2.39
C LYS A 83 -6.62 15.76 1.28
N ASP A 84 -5.76 15.81 0.27
CA ASP A 84 -5.80 14.92 -0.89
C ASP A 84 -4.42 14.30 -1.20
N LYS A 85 -4.32 12.97 -1.09
CA LYS A 85 -3.12 12.17 -1.34
C LYS A 85 -2.66 12.25 -2.79
N VAL A 86 -3.57 12.47 -3.73
CA VAL A 86 -3.30 12.65 -5.15
C VAL A 86 -2.68 14.01 -5.38
N MET A 87 -3.21 15.07 -4.76
CA MET A 87 -2.56 16.39 -4.77
C MET A 87 -1.17 16.32 -4.15
N MET A 88 -1.02 15.69 -2.98
CA MET A 88 0.28 15.50 -2.34
C MET A 88 1.26 14.77 -3.27
N SER A 89 0.82 13.67 -3.91
CA SER A 89 1.66 12.91 -4.83
C SER A 89 2.08 13.75 -6.04
N ARG A 90 1.17 14.54 -6.63
CA ARG A 90 1.49 15.43 -7.75
C ARG A 90 2.47 16.52 -7.35
N TRP A 91 2.29 17.12 -6.17
CA TRP A 91 3.21 18.12 -5.65
C TRP A 91 4.59 17.53 -5.40
N ILE A 92 4.66 16.35 -4.79
CA ILE A 92 5.91 15.60 -4.60
C ILE A 92 6.60 15.36 -5.94
N ASP A 93 5.89 14.82 -6.93
CA ASP A 93 6.49 14.47 -8.23
C ASP A 93 7.03 15.69 -8.96
N GLY A 94 6.27 16.80 -8.97
CA GLY A 94 6.72 18.05 -9.57
C GLY A 94 7.88 18.74 -8.82
N ASN A 95 8.07 18.42 -7.54
CA ASN A 95 9.12 19.03 -6.72
C ASN A 95 10.26 18.07 -6.36
N LYS A 96 10.21 16.79 -6.75
CA LYS A 96 11.28 15.81 -6.50
C LYS A 96 12.65 16.40 -6.87
N PRO A 97 13.65 16.29 -5.99
CA PRO A 97 15.01 16.64 -6.34
C PRO A 97 15.45 15.67 -7.44
N ARG A 98 15.89 16.21 -8.56
CA ARG A 98 16.43 15.47 -9.71
C ARG A 98 17.93 15.34 -9.56
#